data_AF-A0A7S0A1Y6-F1
#
_entry.id   AF-A0A7S0A1Y6-F1
#
_cell.length_a   1.000
_cell.length_b   1.000
_cell.length_c   1.000
_cell.angle_alpha   90.00
_cell.angle_beta   90.00
_cell.angle_gamma   90.00
#
_symmetry.space_group_name_H-M   'P 1'
#
loop_
_entity.id
_entity.type
_entity.pdbx_description
1 polymer ?
#
loop_
_entity_poly.entity_id
_entity_poly.type
_entity_poly.pdbx_seq_one_letter_code
_entity_poly.pdbx_strand_id
1 'polypeptide(L)'
;MHSLRWYMRQRLLLNSQLEGFSISRMGCSIDADIVLICETIRQWFGSLDAVSHVVQTQVREQVIQAIGSEVHVSYDVLLGTVPLICAELDYIPMSIGVGGWQGFMLVLSIPTYILLLMAQIQLIHRVARCVAWQRHLWAADAAVSFAMAFLWTCTTVGQLVLLELTSYIPMGSVFWFFSKASILVLYVALTALLALMK
;
A
#
# COMPACT_ATOMS: atom_id res chain seq x y z
N MET A 1 9.94 -5.01 5.45
CA MET A 1 8.56 -5.56 5.38
C MET A 1 7.96 -5.90 6.76
N HIS A 2 8.71 -6.45 7.72
CA HIS A 2 8.20 -6.75 9.07
C HIS A 2 7.61 -5.53 9.81
N SER A 3 8.26 -4.36 9.70
CA SER A 3 7.79 -3.09 10.30
C SER A 3 6.42 -2.66 9.77
N LEU A 4 6.18 -2.77 8.45
CA LEU A 4 4.93 -2.40 7.81
C LEU A 4 3.76 -3.28 8.28
N ARG A 5 3.96 -4.61 8.34
CA ARG A 5 2.92 -5.54 8.80
C ARG A 5 2.60 -5.35 10.27
N TRP A 6 3.63 -5.17 11.10
CA TRP A 6 3.45 -4.89 12.52
C TRP A 6 2.65 -3.59 12.69
N TYR A 7 3.01 -2.52 12.00
CA TYR A 7 2.27 -1.25 12.01
C TYR A 7 0.81 -1.43 11.58
N MET A 8 0.56 -2.11 10.44
CA MET A 8 -0.81 -2.36 9.95
C MET A 8 -1.63 -3.15 10.95
N ARG A 9 -1.02 -4.12 11.62
CA ARG A 9 -1.68 -4.92 12.64
C ARG A 9 -1.98 -4.12 13.89
N GLN A 10 -1.03 -3.34 14.40
CA GLN A 10 -1.27 -2.48 15.56
C GLN A 10 -2.38 -1.47 15.26
N ARG A 11 -2.42 -0.95 14.04
CA ARG A 11 -3.49 -0.07 13.58
C ARG A 11 -4.85 -0.75 13.53
N LEU A 12 -4.94 -1.97 12.99
CA LEU A 12 -6.18 -2.76 12.98
C LEU A 12 -6.65 -3.08 14.41
N LEU A 13 -5.70 -3.45 15.28
CA LEU A 13 -5.98 -3.75 16.68
C LEU A 13 -6.48 -2.51 17.42
N LEU A 14 -5.81 -1.37 17.26
CA LEU A 14 -6.25 -0.09 17.84
C LEU A 14 -7.63 0.32 17.34
N ASN A 15 -7.90 0.21 16.03
CA ASN A 15 -9.22 0.53 15.48
C ASN A 15 -10.31 -0.38 16.08
N SER A 16 -10.03 -1.69 16.23
CA SER A 16 -10.97 -2.62 16.87
C SER A 16 -11.19 -2.32 18.36
N GLN A 17 -10.15 -1.87 19.07
CA GLN A 17 -10.25 -1.47 20.48
C GLN A 17 -11.09 -0.21 20.63
N LEU A 18 -10.96 0.75 19.71
CA LEU A 18 -11.74 1.98 19.70
C LEU A 18 -13.20 1.75 19.29
N GLU A 19 -13.46 0.87 18.31
CA GLU A 19 -14.82 0.46 17.92
C GLU A 19 -15.53 -0.28 19.05
N GLY A 20 -14.84 -1.18 19.75
CA GLY A 20 -15.38 -1.95 20.86
C GLY A 20 -15.26 -1.26 22.23
N PHE A 21 -14.82 -0.01 22.27
CA PHE A 21 -14.55 0.68 23.53
C PHE A 21 -15.84 0.84 24.34
N SER A 22 -15.79 0.44 25.61
CA SER A 22 -16.89 0.66 26.54
C SER A 22 -16.33 0.92 27.93
N ILE A 23 -16.77 2.02 28.55
CA ILE A 23 -16.34 2.38 29.91
C ILE A 23 -16.67 1.29 30.92
N SER A 24 -17.78 0.57 30.74
CA SER A 24 -18.18 -0.52 31.64
C SER A 24 -17.22 -1.71 31.65
N ARG A 25 -16.36 -1.82 30.62
CA ARG A 25 -15.36 -2.88 30.48
C ARG A 25 -13.95 -2.42 30.85
N MET A 26 -13.77 -1.20 31.33
CA MET A 26 -12.44 -0.75 31.78
C MET A 26 -12.02 -1.54 33.02
N GLY A 27 -10.84 -2.15 32.95
CA GLY A 27 -10.20 -2.74 34.11
C GLY A 27 -9.43 -1.66 34.87
N CYS A 28 -9.79 -1.42 36.12
CA CYS A 28 -8.96 -0.66 37.06
C CYS A 28 -8.18 -1.64 37.95
N SER A 29 -6.97 -1.27 38.38
CA SER A 29 -6.22 -2.09 39.33
C SER A 29 -6.86 -2.11 40.73
N ILE A 30 -7.70 -1.12 41.03
CA ILE A 30 -8.38 -0.92 42.30
C ILE A 30 -9.87 -0.70 42.01
N ASP A 31 -10.74 -1.52 42.60
CA ASP A 31 -12.19 -1.44 42.36
C ASP A 31 -12.79 -0.13 42.88
N ALA A 32 -12.22 0.48 43.91
CA ALA A 32 -12.68 1.80 44.39
C ALA A 32 -12.52 2.90 43.33
N ASP A 33 -11.46 2.81 42.51
CA ASP A 33 -11.18 3.81 41.48
C ASP A 33 -12.20 3.72 40.34
N ILE A 34 -12.68 2.52 40.01
CA ILE A 34 -13.69 2.38 38.95
C ILE A 34 -14.99 3.07 39.32
N VAL A 35 -15.40 2.99 40.60
CA VAL A 35 -16.59 3.65 41.11
C VAL A 35 -16.41 5.16 41.03
N LEU A 36 -15.29 5.67 41.52
CA LEU A 36 -14.98 7.11 41.49
C LEU A 36 -14.96 7.65 40.05
N ILE A 37 -14.31 6.95 39.13
CA ILE A 37 -14.24 7.32 37.71
C ILE A 37 -15.63 7.30 37.07
N CYS A 38 -16.42 6.25 37.28
CA CYS A 38 -17.77 6.16 36.74
C CYS A 38 -18.67 7.28 37.27
N GLU A 39 -18.58 7.58 38.58
CA GLU A 39 -19.35 8.65 39.21
C GLU A 39 -18.96 10.02 38.63
N THR A 40 -17.65 10.27 38.50
CA THR A 40 -17.11 11.52 37.92
C THR A 40 -17.56 11.69 36.47
N ILE A 41 -17.50 10.62 35.68
CA ILE A 41 -17.98 10.63 34.29
C ILE A 41 -19.47 10.93 34.22
N ARG A 42 -20.29 10.29 35.06
CA ARG A 42 -21.73 10.60 35.13
C ARG A 42 -21.99 12.04 35.52
N GLN A 43 -21.23 12.58 36.47
CA GLN A 43 -21.38 13.96 36.90
C GLN A 43 -21.04 14.96 35.79
N TRP A 44 -20.00 14.69 34.99
CA TRP A 44 -19.53 15.63 33.98
C TRP A 44 -20.25 15.48 32.63
N PHE A 45 -20.57 14.25 32.23
CA PHE A 45 -21.07 13.93 30.90
C PHE A 45 -22.51 13.37 30.92
N GLY A 46 -23.11 13.24 32.10
CA GLY A 46 -24.48 12.75 32.30
C GLY A 46 -24.60 11.22 32.24
N SER A 47 -23.90 10.55 31.31
CA SER A 47 -23.92 9.10 31.19
C SER A 47 -22.60 8.49 30.74
N LEU A 48 -22.38 7.24 31.11
CA LEU A 48 -21.22 6.45 30.67
C LEU A 48 -21.31 6.12 29.16
N ASP A 49 -22.53 5.99 28.66
CA ASP A 49 -22.79 5.71 27.25
C ASP A 49 -22.47 6.92 26.36
N ALA A 50 -22.74 8.14 26.83
CA ALA A 50 -22.39 9.37 26.12
C ALA A 50 -20.87 9.45 25.89
N VAL A 51 -20.06 9.14 26.92
CA VAL A 51 -18.61 9.13 26.77
C VAL A 51 -18.12 7.97 25.91
N SER A 52 -18.71 6.78 26.05
CA SER A 52 -18.35 5.64 25.18
C SER A 52 -18.64 5.97 23.71
N HIS A 53 -19.76 6.62 23.41
CA HIS A 53 -20.10 7.09 22.07
C HIS A 53 -19.13 8.16 21.56
N VAL A 54 -18.74 9.13 22.39
CA VAL A 54 -17.73 10.15 22.03
C VAL A 54 -16.38 9.51 21.70
N VAL A 55 -15.96 8.49 22.46
CA VAL A 55 -14.71 7.78 22.19
C VAL A 55 -14.80 6.98 20.88
N GLN A 56 -15.88 6.24 20.67
CA GLN A 56 -16.10 5.43 19.46
C GLN A 56 -16.23 6.27 18.19
N THR A 57 -16.64 7.54 18.30
CA THR A 57 -16.84 8.45 17.17
C THR A 57 -15.69 9.45 17.04
N GLN A 58 -15.70 10.49 17.87
CA GLN A 58 -14.78 11.62 17.75
C GLN A 58 -13.33 11.25 18.04
N VAL A 59 -13.07 10.55 19.15
CA VAL A 59 -11.69 10.17 19.50
C VAL A 59 -11.15 9.18 18.48
N ARG A 60 -11.96 8.19 18.06
CA ARG A 60 -11.60 7.27 17.00
C ARG A 60 -11.24 8.00 15.71
N GLU A 61 -12.04 8.95 15.27
CA GLU A 61 -11.78 9.72 14.06
C GLU A 61 -10.49 10.54 14.18
N GLN A 62 -10.29 11.24 15.31
CA GLN A 62 -9.08 12.02 15.57
C GLN A 62 -7.82 11.13 15.60
N VAL A 63 -7.91 9.95 16.22
CA VAL A 63 -6.81 8.99 16.27
C VAL A 63 -6.51 8.44 14.88
N ILE A 64 -7.53 8.10 14.08
CA ILE A 64 -7.35 7.65 12.69
C ILE A 64 -6.70 8.75 11.84
N GLN A 65 -7.12 10.00 12.01
CA GLN A 65 -6.53 11.15 11.31
C GLN A 65 -5.08 11.38 11.74
N ALA A 66 -4.77 11.32 13.04
CA ALA A 66 -3.43 11.53 13.59
C ALA A 66 -2.43 10.44 13.17
N ILE A 67 -2.89 9.18 13.06
CA ILE A 67 -2.08 8.05 12.57
C ILE A 67 -1.83 8.18 11.05
N GLY A 68 -2.66 8.94 10.34
CA GLY A 68 -2.56 9.21 8.91
C GLY A 68 -3.29 8.19 8.04
N SER A 69 -3.11 8.27 6.71
CA SER A 69 -3.74 7.37 5.72
C SER A 69 -3.50 5.88 6.04
N GLU A 70 -4.52 5.02 5.80
CA GLU A 70 -4.35 3.54 5.85
C GLU A 70 -3.29 3.06 4.88
N VAL A 71 -3.02 3.82 3.82
CA VAL A 71 -1.98 3.55 2.84
C VAL A 71 -0.74 4.32 3.27
N HIS A 72 -0.07 3.82 4.31
CA HIS A 72 1.23 4.36 4.71
C HIS A 72 2.32 3.63 3.92
N VAL A 73 2.88 4.31 2.91
CA VAL A 73 4.06 3.81 2.20
C VAL A 73 5.26 4.15 3.07
N SER A 74 5.93 3.13 3.60
CA SER A 74 7.16 3.32 4.38
C SER A 74 8.17 4.12 3.56
N TYR A 75 8.82 5.10 4.20
CA TYR A 75 9.90 5.88 3.59
C TYR A 75 10.99 4.99 3.00
N ASP A 76 11.26 3.82 3.59
CA ASP A 76 12.24 2.85 3.08
C ASP A 76 11.85 2.31 1.70
N VAL A 77 10.55 2.05 1.50
CA VAL A 77 10.01 1.63 0.20
C VAL A 77 10.14 2.77 -0.80
N LEU A 78 9.81 4.00 -0.38
CA LEU A 78 9.96 5.17 -1.23
C LEU A 78 11.42 5.34 -1.65
N LEU A 79 12.36 5.30 -0.70
CA LEU A 79 13.81 5.42 -0.92
C LEU A 79 14.33 4.34 -1.87
N GLY A 80 13.85 3.09 -1.74
CA GLY A 80 14.19 2.02 -2.65
C GLY A 80 13.69 2.24 -4.08
N THR A 81 12.58 2.98 -4.25
CA THR A 81 12.03 3.33 -5.57
C THR A 81 12.63 4.59 -6.19
N VAL A 82 13.31 5.46 -5.41
CA VAL A 82 13.90 6.70 -5.94
C VAL A 82 14.96 6.44 -7.02
N PRO A 83 15.97 5.55 -6.83
CA PRO A 83 16.96 5.28 -7.86
C PRO A 83 16.36 4.77 -9.17
N LEU A 84 15.25 4.02 -9.08
CA LEU A 84 14.52 3.51 -10.24
C LEU A 84 13.84 4.64 -11.01
N ILE A 85 13.20 5.58 -10.31
CA ILE A 85 12.61 6.76 -10.95
C ILE A 85 13.71 7.59 -11.60
N CYS A 86 14.84 7.78 -10.92
CA CYS A 86 15.99 8.51 -11.46
C CYS A 86 16.58 7.85 -12.72
N ALA A 87 16.76 6.53 -12.72
CA ALA A 87 17.28 5.80 -13.88
C ALA A 87 16.37 5.95 -15.12
N GLU A 88 15.05 6.02 -14.92
CA GLU A 88 14.11 6.26 -16.01
C GLU A 88 14.14 7.72 -16.50
N LEU A 89 14.33 8.68 -15.59
CA LEU A 89 14.48 10.09 -15.94
C LEU A 89 15.74 10.34 -16.81
N ASP A 90 16.79 9.54 -16.64
CA ASP A 90 18.00 9.62 -17.46
C ASP A 90 17.77 9.26 -18.95
N TYR A 91 16.70 8.52 -19.28
CA TYR A 91 16.32 8.25 -20.67
C TYR A 91 15.63 9.44 -21.36
N ILE A 92 15.12 10.41 -20.59
CA ILE A 92 14.48 11.62 -21.14
C ILE A 92 15.44 12.42 -22.02
N PRO A 93 16.63 12.83 -21.56
CA PRO A 93 17.55 13.58 -22.41
C PRO A 93 18.00 12.77 -23.65
N MET A 94 18.06 11.45 -23.55
CA MET A 94 18.35 10.57 -24.69
C MET A 94 17.25 10.63 -25.75
N SER A 95 15.98 10.78 -25.36
CA SER A 95 14.84 10.93 -26.28
C SER A 95 14.80 12.26 -27.03
N ILE A 96 15.34 13.33 -26.45
CA ILE A 96 15.35 14.67 -27.05
C ILE A 96 16.26 14.69 -28.28
N GLY A 97 17.31 13.87 -28.30
CA GLY A 97 18.21 13.73 -29.46
C GLY A 97 17.65 12.90 -30.61
N VAL A 98 16.62 12.07 -30.37
CA VAL A 98 16.12 11.09 -31.37
C VAL A 98 15.05 11.69 -32.28
N GLY A 99 14.30 12.71 -31.83
CA GLY A 99 13.26 13.36 -32.64
C GLY A 99 12.15 12.43 -33.14
N GLY A 100 11.10 13.02 -33.73
CA GLY A 100 10.02 12.27 -34.38
C GLY A 100 9.19 11.36 -33.45
N TRP A 101 8.60 10.32 -34.04
CA TRP A 101 7.68 9.39 -33.37
C TRP A 101 8.32 8.58 -32.22
N GLN A 102 9.63 8.33 -32.29
CA GLN A 102 10.34 7.56 -31.27
C GLN A 102 10.49 8.34 -29.96
N GLY A 103 10.84 9.63 -30.04
CA GLY A 103 10.90 10.50 -28.85
C GLY A 103 9.53 10.63 -28.17
N PHE A 104 8.45 10.81 -28.95
CA PHE A 104 7.08 10.90 -28.43
C PHE A 104 6.63 9.64 -27.68
N MET A 105 6.90 8.45 -28.23
CA MET A 105 6.57 7.18 -27.57
C MET A 105 7.36 6.97 -26.28
N LEU A 106 8.60 7.46 -26.21
CA LEU A 106 9.42 7.35 -25.01
C LEU A 106 8.88 8.24 -23.88
N VAL A 107 8.49 9.47 -24.20
CA VAL A 107 7.84 10.39 -23.25
C VAL A 107 6.52 9.82 -22.72
N LEU A 108 5.70 9.21 -23.59
CA LEU A 108 4.44 8.57 -23.18
C LEU A 108 4.64 7.35 -22.27
N SER A 109 5.82 6.73 -22.29
CA SER A 109 6.10 5.55 -21.49
C SER A 109 6.35 5.82 -20.01
N ILE A 110 6.79 7.05 -19.70
CA ILE A 110 7.10 7.52 -18.35
C ILE A 110 5.85 7.48 -17.46
N PRO A 111 4.70 8.11 -17.84
CA PRO A 111 3.49 8.02 -17.02
C PRO A 111 2.98 6.58 -16.91
N THR A 112 3.12 5.76 -17.95
CA THR A 112 2.75 4.33 -17.88
C THR A 112 3.56 3.60 -16.81
N TYR A 113 4.85 3.91 -16.70
CA TYR A 113 5.74 3.31 -15.71
C TYR A 113 5.45 3.81 -14.28
N ILE A 114 5.18 5.11 -14.12
CA ILE A 114 4.73 5.69 -12.85
C ILE A 114 3.43 5.00 -12.38
N LEU A 115 2.46 4.82 -13.29
CA LEU A 115 1.21 4.12 -12.98
C LEU A 115 1.45 2.65 -12.61
N LEU A 116 2.38 1.96 -13.28
CA LEU A 116 2.77 0.59 -12.94
C LEU A 116 3.40 0.51 -11.54
N LEU A 117 4.31 1.43 -11.21
CA LEU A 117 4.91 1.54 -9.87
C LEU A 117 3.85 1.79 -8.79
N MET A 118 2.93 2.73 -9.03
CA MET A 118 1.84 3.02 -8.09
C MET A 118 0.92 1.80 -7.92
N ALA A 119 0.58 1.09 -9.00
CA ALA A 119 -0.19 -0.14 -8.94
C ALA A 119 0.55 -1.22 -8.14
N GLN A 120 1.87 -1.31 -8.30
CA GLN A 120 2.70 -2.25 -7.54
C GLN A 120 2.71 -1.98 -6.05
N ILE A 121 2.86 -0.73 -5.64
CA ILE A 121 2.76 -0.32 -4.24
C ILE A 121 1.38 -0.72 -3.67
N GLN A 122 0.29 -0.47 -4.40
CA GLN A 122 -1.05 -0.86 -3.94
C GLN A 122 -1.23 -2.38 -3.83
N LEU A 123 -0.70 -3.17 -4.78
CA LEU A 123 -0.75 -4.64 -4.69
C LEU A 123 0.04 -5.14 -3.47
N ILE A 124 1.27 -4.66 -3.28
CA ILE A 124 2.11 -5.01 -2.12
C ILE A 124 1.33 -4.74 -0.83
N HIS A 125 0.68 -3.58 -0.75
CA HIS A 125 -0.11 -3.21 0.40
C HIS A 125 -1.32 -4.14 0.63
N ARG A 126 -2.05 -4.49 -0.43
CA ARG A 126 -3.19 -5.43 -0.36
C ARG A 126 -2.74 -6.82 0.06
N VAL A 127 -1.69 -7.34 -0.55
CA VAL A 127 -1.12 -8.66 -0.22
C VAL A 127 -0.61 -8.66 1.23
N ALA A 128 0.09 -7.61 1.66
CA ALA A 128 0.53 -7.47 3.04
C ALA A 128 -0.65 -7.46 4.03
N ARG A 129 -1.78 -6.81 3.67
CA ARG A 129 -3.01 -6.79 4.50
C ARG A 129 -3.66 -8.18 4.58
N CYS A 130 -3.79 -8.88 3.45
CA CYS A 130 -4.35 -10.24 3.43
C CYS A 130 -3.48 -11.22 4.23
N VAL A 131 -2.15 -11.13 4.11
CA VAL A 131 -1.22 -12.04 4.78
C VAL A 131 -1.06 -11.71 6.26
N ALA A 132 -1.12 -10.42 6.65
CA ALA A 132 -1.16 -10.02 8.05
C ALA A 132 -2.34 -10.64 8.83
N TRP A 133 -3.42 -10.98 8.12
CA TRP A 133 -4.57 -11.67 8.69
C TRP A 133 -4.33 -13.18 8.90
N GLN A 134 -3.47 -13.83 8.08
CA GLN A 134 -3.51 -15.29 7.94
C GLN A 134 -2.51 -16.13 8.76
N ARG A 135 -1.39 -15.63 9.31
CA ARG A 135 -0.58 -16.24 10.42
C ARG A 135 0.84 -15.64 10.49
N HIS A 136 1.45 -15.77 11.66
CA HIS A 136 2.78 -15.27 12.10
C HIS A 136 4.03 -15.92 11.46
N LEU A 137 3.90 -16.73 10.42
CA LEU A 137 5.04 -17.50 9.92
C LEU A 137 5.98 -16.61 9.09
N TRP A 138 7.21 -16.41 9.58
CA TRP A 138 8.30 -15.75 8.84
C TRP A 138 8.48 -16.29 7.41
N ALA A 139 8.20 -17.57 7.19
CA ALA A 139 8.20 -18.19 5.86
C ALA A 139 7.18 -17.57 4.89
N ALA A 140 6.01 -17.14 5.37
CA ALA A 140 5.01 -16.45 4.54
C ALA A 140 5.46 -15.04 4.16
N ASP A 141 6.20 -14.36 5.05
CA ASP A 141 6.82 -13.06 4.77
C ASP A 141 7.90 -13.21 3.68
N ALA A 142 8.76 -14.22 3.82
CA ALA A 142 9.79 -14.54 2.82
C ALA A 142 9.15 -14.93 1.47
N ALA A 143 8.12 -15.77 1.47
CA ALA A 143 7.43 -16.19 0.25
C ALA A 143 6.75 -15.03 -0.48
N VAL A 144 6.09 -14.12 0.23
CA VAL A 144 5.47 -12.92 -0.38
C VAL A 144 6.54 -11.98 -0.92
N SER A 145 7.62 -11.76 -0.16
CA SER A 145 8.72 -10.90 -0.58
C SER A 145 9.41 -11.47 -1.83
N PHE A 146 9.61 -12.79 -1.85
CA PHE A 146 10.15 -13.52 -2.99
C PHE A 146 9.21 -13.47 -4.19
N ALA A 147 7.90 -13.68 -4.01
CA ALA A 147 6.93 -13.59 -5.09
C ALA A 147 6.89 -12.18 -5.69
N MET A 148 6.95 -11.13 -4.86
CA MET A 148 7.02 -9.75 -5.33
C MET A 148 8.32 -9.45 -6.07
N ALA A 149 9.46 -9.89 -5.53
CA ALA A 149 10.76 -9.74 -6.18
C ALA A 149 10.80 -10.49 -7.51
N PHE A 150 10.25 -11.71 -7.57
CA PHE A 150 10.15 -12.51 -8.77
C PHE A 150 9.28 -11.83 -9.83
N LEU A 151 8.09 -11.35 -9.44
CA LEU A 151 7.18 -10.65 -10.35
C LEU A 151 7.84 -9.40 -10.93
N TRP A 152 8.60 -8.68 -10.10
CA TRP A 152 9.42 -7.54 -10.52
C TRP A 152 10.53 -7.94 -11.51
N THR A 153 11.30 -8.98 -11.20
CA THR A 153 12.34 -9.51 -12.09
C THR A 153 11.76 -9.94 -13.43
N CYS A 154 10.60 -10.61 -13.43
CA CYS A 154 9.91 -10.97 -14.67
C CYS A 154 9.49 -9.74 -15.49
N THR A 155 8.96 -8.71 -14.85
CA THR A 155 8.58 -7.47 -15.56
C THR A 155 9.79 -6.73 -16.14
N THR A 156 10.90 -6.65 -15.41
CA THR A 156 12.12 -5.97 -15.85
C THR A 156 12.86 -6.74 -16.94
N VAL A 157 13.01 -8.07 -16.80
CA VAL A 157 13.57 -8.93 -17.84
C VAL A 157 12.69 -8.91 -19.09
N GLY A 158 11.36 -8.98 -18.94
CA GLY A 158 10.43 -8.85 -20.05
C GLY A 158 10.61 -7.53 -20.80
N GLN A 159 10.78 -6.42 -20.08
CA GLN A 159 11.05 -5.11 -20.66
C GLN A 159 12.38 -5.05 -21.42
N LEU A 160 13.46 -5.61 -20.86
CA LEU A 160 14.78 -5.68 -21.52
C LEU A 160 14.72 -6.48 -22.82
N VAL A 161 14.12 -7.68 -22.77
CA VAL A 161 13.96 -8.55 -23.95
C VAL A 161 13.13 -7.85 -25.03
N LEU A 162 12.05 -7.16 -24.63
CA LEU A 162 11.26 -6.36 -25.56
C LEU A 162 12.08 -5.22 -26.17
N LEU A 163 12.86 -4.50 -25.37
CA LEU A 163 13.68 -3.39 -25.86
C LEU A 163 14.70 -3.88 -26.90
N GLU A 164 15.34 -5.02 -26.62
CA GLU A 164 16.31 -5.63 -27.53
C GLU A 164 15.65 -6.13 -28.82
N LEU A 165 14.51 -6.83 -28.73
CA LEU A 165 13.73 -7.26 -29.91
C LEU A 165 13.26 -6.08 -30.77
N THR A 166 12.89 -4.96 -30.14
CA THR A 166 12.45 -3.76 -30.87
C THR A 166 13.57 -3.03 -31.58
N SER A 167 14.84 -3.24 -31.19
CA SER A 167 15.99 -2.71 -31.93
C SER A 167 16.17 -3.38 -33.29
N TYR A 168 15.68 -4.61 -33.46
CA TYR A 168 15.75 -5.37 -34.72
C TYR A 168 14.56 -5.15 -35.66
N ILE A 169 13.44 -4.57 -35.17
CA ILE A 169 12.20 -4.44 -35.95
C ILE A 169 11.74 -2.97 -35.96
N PRO A 170 11.69 -2.29 -37.13
CA PRO A 170 11.39 -0.85 -37.22
C PRO A 170 9.96 -0.44 -36.78
N MET A 171 9.07 -1.40 -36.48
CA MET A 171 7.75 -1.15 -35.84
C MET A 171 7.77 -1.31 -34.31
N GLY A 172 8.94 -1.46 -33.70
CA GLY A 172 9.08 -1.92 -32.31
C GLY A 172 8.42 -1.04 -31.24
N SER A 173 8.28 0.26 -31.46
CA SER A 173 7.70 1.18 -30.46
C SER A 173 6.21 0.91 -30.18
N VAL A 174 5.45 0.46 -31.18
CA VAL A 174 4.03 0.13 -31.02
C VAL A 174 3.87 -1.16 -30.21
N PHE A 175 4.67 -2.19 -30.55
CA PHE A 175 4.63 -3.47 -29.85
C PHE A 175 5.06 -3.35 -28.38
N TRP A 176 6.04 -2.49 -28.11
CA TRP A 176 6.49 -2.20 -26.75
C TRP A 176 5.41 -1.52 -25.89
N PHE A 177 4.66 -0.57 -26.47
CA PHE A 177 3.54 0.06 -25.78
C PHE A 177 2.40 -0.92 -25.47
N PHE A 178 2.03 -1.78 -26.43
CA PHE A 178 1.00 -2.81 -26.23
C PHE A 178 1.40 -3.87 -25.20
N SER A 179 2.69 -4.22 -25.11
CA SER A 179 3.20 -5.10 -24.05
C SER A 179 3.05 -4.47 -22.66
N LYS A 180 3.45 -3.20 -22.49
CA LYS A 180 3.25 -2.50 -21.20
C LYS A 180 1.78 -2.39 -20.82
N ALA A 181 0.91 -2.12 -21.80
CA ALA A 181 -0.54 -2.05 -21.59
C ALA A 181 -1.13 -3.41 -21.19
N SER A 182 -0.69 -4.52 -21.80
CA SER A 182 -1.18 -5.86 -21.48
C SER A 182 -0.69 -6.36 -20.11
N ILE A 183 0.54 -6.03 -19.71
CA ILE A 183 1.03 -6.26 -18.33
C ILE A 183 0.18 -5.47 -17.33
N LEU A 184 -0.11 -4.19 -17.62
CA LEU A 184 -0.98 -3.36 -16.77
C LEU A 184 -2.39 -3.96 -16.66
N VAL A 185 -2.99 -4.43 -17.76
CA VAL A 185 -4.31 -5.07 -17.78
C VAL A 185 -4.30 -6.37 -16.96
N LEU A 186 -3.28 -7.21 -17.10
CA LEU A 186 -3.14 -8.44 -16.31
C LEU A 186 -3.03 -8.10 -14.81
N TYR A 187 -2.33 -7.01 -14.49
CA TYR A 187 -2.16 -6.51 -13.13
C TYR A 187 -3.46 -5.99 -12.51
N VAL A 188 -4.25 -5.24 -13.30
CA VAL A 188 -5.58 -4.75 -12.92
C VAL A 188 -6.54 -5.92 -12.73
N ALA A 189 -6.49 -6.93 -13.59
CA ALA A 189 -7.29 -8.15 -13.46
C ALA A 189 -6.93 -8.93 -12.18
N LEU A 190 -5.64 -9.07 -11.86
CA LEU A 190 -5.18 -9.76 -10.66
C LEU A 190 -5.59 -9.01 -9.37
N THR A 191 -5.51 -7.67 -9.38
CA THR A 191 -5.96 -6.84 -8.25
C THR A 191 -7.48 -6.87 -8.07
N ALA A 192 -8.26 -6.99 -9.14
CA ALA A 192 -9.71 -7.18 -9.09
C ALA A 192 -10.08 -8.56 -8.54
N LEU A 193 -9.39 -9.62 -8.98
CA LEU A 193 -9.55 -10.99 -8.47
C LEU A 193 -9.26 -11.07 -6.97
N LEU A 194 -8.17 -10.46 -6.51
CA LEU A 194 -7.83 -10.39 -5.08
C LEU A 194 -8.83 -9.57 -4.27
N ALA A 195 -9.54 -8.61 -4.89
CA ALA A 195 -10.59 -7.85 -4.22
C ALA A 195 -11.88 -8.66 -4.06
N LEU A 196 -12.18 -9.58 -4.98
CA LEU A 196 -13.33 -10.50 -4.93
C LEU A 196 -13.14 -11.66 -3.93
N MET A 197 -11.91 -11.93 -3.49
CA MET A 197 -11.60 -12.97 -2.50
C MET A 197 -11.74 -12.51 -1.03
N LYS A 198 -12.26 -11.31 -0.81
CA LYS A 198 -12.68 -10.81 0.52
C LYS A 198 -14.11 -11.23 0.81
#